data_AF-Q3IV90-F1
#
_entry.id   AF-Q3IV90-F1
#
_cell.length_a   1.000
_cell.length_b   1.000
_cell.length_c   1.000
_cell.angle_alpha   90.00
_cell.angle_beta   90.00
_cell.angle_gamma   90.00
#
_symmetry.space_group_name_H-M   'P 1'
#
loop_
_entity.id
_entity.type
_entity.pdbx_description
1 polymer ?
#
loop_
_entity_poly.entity_id
_entity_poly.type
_entity_poly.pdbx_seq_one_letter_code
_entity_poly.pdbx_strand_id
1 'polypeptide(L)'
;MGAEPVLRLVTASAIVIAGLTGLILFLSASSERSYSIAARTLGAELTFKGQSNDWLLEKVDICKMRGPEDMRLPAPGDDRRCPETLYEVLPQAETVLHWPPDTRIGIRHEPSGDLIFIVLSANVPDLPEGSLVMVPAEAWQTHGALAFQAEVRIGGLMATGSEDYLMEGRWEARQSGIAASLRANVAEVVGSGALSLGTTVELIDTRDTAAGIVSFGHVTPTVSRDERGFDIELLSERGSVALRVWHFGLQEPTIFRPDWMDVVSSSPILVALGPLVALVAGLVELMVKVRAGGRPVPASPAPDPSVPETGQSVRLRKSGKSKARQNSAARPYRKTSSRPARRRRSSP
;
A
#
# COMPACT_ATOMS: atom_id res chain seq x y z
N MET A 1 -52.74 -31.01 10.46
CA MET A 1 -51.82 -30.36 11.42
C MET A 1 -50.39 -30.45 10.89
N GLY A 2 -49.87 -29.47 10.13
CA GLY A 2 -48.53 -29.66 9.55
C GLY A 2 -47.77 -28.48 8.93
N ALA A 3 -48.37 -27.30 8.71
CA ALA A 3 -47.67 -26.19 8.06
C ALA A 3 -46.91 -25.27 9.04
N GLU A 4 -47.49 -24.97 10.21
CA GLU A 4 -46.89 -24.07 11.21
C GLU A 4 -45.49 -24.48 11.70
N PRO A 5 -45.21 -25.74 12.07
CA PRO A 5 -43.90 -26.07 12.63
C PRO A 5 -42.78 -26.06 11.58
N VAL A 6 -43.11 -26.29 10.31
CA VAL A 6 -42.14 -26.20 9.19
C VAL A 6 -41.84 -24.73 8.90
N LEU A 7 -42.86 -23.88 8.86
CA LEU A 7 -42.68 -22.44 8.65
C LEU A 7 -41.81 -21.82 9.75
N ARG A 8 -42.03 -22.18 11.02
CA ARG A 8 -41.22 -21.69 12.15
C ARG A 8 -39.76 -22.14 12.10
N LEU A 9 -39.47 -23.35 11.61
CA LEU A 9 -38.10 -23.84 11.47
C LEU A 9 -37.36 -23.13 10.33
N VAL A 10 -38.03 -22.92 9.20
CA VAL A 10 -37.48 -22.20 8.04
C VAL A 10 -37.20 -20.74 8.39
N THR A 11 -38.13 -20.06 9.07
CA THR A 11 -37.93 -18.67 9.51
C THR A 11 -36.80 -18.56 10.53
N ALA A 12 -36.72 -19.45 11.52
CA ALA A 12 -35.62 -19.45 12.50
C ALA A 12 -34.25 -19.64 11.82
N SER A 13 -34.17 -20.53 10.84
CA SER A 13 -32.92 -20.79 10.10
C SER A 13 -32.52 -19.62 9.21
N ALA A 14 -33.49 -19.00 8.54
CA ALA A 14 -33.26 -17.78 7.74
C ALA A 14 -32.76 -16.63 8.61
N ILE A 15 -33.30 -16.48 9.83
CA ILE A 15 -32.84 -15.48 10.81
C ILE A 15 -31.39 -15.76 11.24
N VAL A 16 -31.04 -17.02 11.53
CA VAL A 16 -29.67 -17.39 11.92
C VAL A 16 -28.67 -17.12 10.78
N ILE A 17 -29.00 -17.49 9.54
CA ILE A 17 -28.14 -17.24 8.38
C ILE A 17 -28.01 -15.74 8.11
N ALA A 18 -29.12 -14.99 8.16
CA ALA A 18 -29.10 -13.54 7.99
C ALA A 18 -28.30 -12.85 9.10
N GLY A 19 -28.44 -13.32 10.35
CA GLY A 19 -27.70 -12.82 11.50
C GLY A 19 -26.20 -13.08 11.38
N LEU A 20 -25.79 -14.30 11.01
CA LEU A 20 -24.39 -14.64 10.77
C LEU A 20 -23.79 -13.85 9.62
N THR A 21 -24.50 -13.74 8.49
CA THR A 21 -24.05 -12.94 7.34
C THR A 21 -23.93 -11.46 7.71
N GLY A 22 -24.92 -10.91 8.41
CA GLY A 22 -24.91 -9.53 8.90
C GLY A 22 -23.76 -9.26 9.87
N LEU A 23 -23.47 -10.20 10.77
CA LEU A 23 -22.33 -10.11 11.68
C LEU A 23 -21.00 -10.14 10.93
N ILE A 24 -20.83 -11.03 9.94
CA ILE A 24 -19.61 -11.08 9.10
C ILE A 24 -19.40 -9.76 8.38
N LEU A 25 -20.44 -9.21 7.75
CA LEU A 25 -20.38 -7.92 7.06
C LEU A 25 -20.05 -6.76 8.02
N PHE A 26 -20.69 -6.72 9.19
CA PHE A 26 -20.44 -5.69 10.20
C PHE A 26 -19.00 -5.73 10.71
N LEU A 27 -18.49 -6.92 11.00
CA LEU A 27 -17.12 -7.09 11.50
C LEU A 27 -16.08 -6.79 10.41
N SER A 28 -16.40 -7.05 9.14
CA SER A 28 -15.55 -6.71 7.99
C SER A 28 -15.58 -5.21 7.64
N ALA A 29 -16.53 -4.44 8.20
CA ALA A 29 -16.66 -3.01 7.97
C ALA A 29 -15.71 -2.16 8.83
N SER A 30 -14.93 -2.78 9.73
CA SER A 30 -13.82 -2.10 10.41
C SER A 30 -12.90 -1.45 9.37
N SER A 31 -12.68 -0.13 9.49
CA SER A 31 -11.92 0.66 8.52
C SER A 31 -10.52 1.04 9.01
N GLU A 32 -10.19 0.74 10.26
CA GLU A 32 -8.91 1.08 10.87
C GLU A 32 -7.82 0.11 10.46
N ARG A 33 -6.79 0.64 9.81
CA ARG A 33 -5.67 -0.12 9.28
C ARG A 33 -4.36 0.60 9.59
N SER A 34 -3.29 -0.18 9.66
CA SER A 34 -1.91 0.32 9.68
C SER A 34 -1.18 -0.21 8.45
N TYR A 35 -0.33 0.60 7.83
CA TYR A 35 0.52 0.18 6.72
C TYR A 35 1.95 0.02 7.19
N SER A 36 2.57 -1.10 6.85
CA SER A 36 4.02 -1.27 6.93
C SER A 36 4.59 -1.12 5.52
N ILE A 37 5.64 -0.30 5.38
CA ILE A 37 6.37 -0.14 4.13
C ILE A 37 7.84 -0.36 4.43
N ALA A 38 8.49 -1.20 3.63
CA ALA A 38 9.92 -1.39 3.63
C ALA A 38 10.42 -1.17 2.20
N ALA A 39 11.32 -0.21 2.01
CA ALA A 39 11.78 0.20 0.69
C ALA A 39 13.25 0.60 0.70
N ARG A 40 13.91 0.34 -0.42
CA ARG A 40 15.23 0.90 -0.75
C ARG A 40 15.05 2.05 -1.71
N THR A 41 15.61 3.21 -1.38
CA THR A 41 15.40 4.44 -2.14
C THR A 41 16.66 5.29 -2.21
N LEU A 42 16.75 6.14 -3.24
CA LEU A 42 17.76 7.20 -3.32
C LEU A 42 17.29 8.49 -2.67
N GLY A 43 15.99 8.63 -2.41
CA GLY A 43 15.47 9.77 -1.67
C GLY A 43 14.12 9.55 -1.02
N ALA A 44 13.87 10.37 -0.01
CA ALA A 44 12.61 10.42 0.72
C ALA A 44 12.39 11.84 1.26
N GLU A 45 11.17 12.15 1.62
CA GLU A 45 10.81 13.37 2.33
C GLU A 45 10.13 12.99 3.65
N LEU A 46 10.58 13.61 4.74
CA LEU A 46 10.00 13.46 6.06
C LEU A 46 9.44 14.81 6.52
N THR A 47 8.18 14.82 6.94
CA THR A 47 7.62 15.92 7.74
C THR A 47 7.43 15.44 9.16
N PHE A 48 8.29 15.89 10.07
CA PHE A 48 8.37 15.36 11.42
C PHE A 48 7.13 15.67 12.25
N LYS A 49 6.77 14.72 13.12
CA LYS A 49 5.64 14.80 14.06
C LYS A 49 6.09 14.33 15.45
N GLY A 50 5.41 14.79 16.49
CA GLY A 50 5.74 14.41 17.87
C GLY A 50 7.10 14.96 18.35
N GLN A 51 7.63 14.40 19.43
CA GLN A 51 8.83 14.94 20.13
C GLN A 51 10.06 14.02 20.09
N SER A 52 10.00 12.89 19.38
CA SER A 52 11.05 11.86 19.42
C SER A 52 11.78 11.73 18.08
N ASN A 53 12.41 12.81 17.62
CA ASN A 53 13.14 12.89 16.36
C ASN A 53 14.54 13.45 16.57
N ASP A 54 15.30 12.83 17.47
CA ASP A 54 16.68 13.20 17.78
C ASP A 54 17.64 12.24 17.08
N TRP A 55 18.48 12.77 16.21
CA TRP A 55 19.47 12.00 15.47
C TRP A 55 20.88 12.35 15.94
N LEU A 56 21.53 11.41 16.61
CA LEU A 56 22.96 11.47 16.84
C LEU A 56 23.65 11.15 15.51
N LEU A 57 24.53 12.03 15.03
CA LEU A 57 25.30 11.87 13.81
C LEU A 57 26.79 12.09 14.07
N GLU A 58 27.62 11.30 13.41
CA GLU A 58 29.08 11.38 13.48
C GLU A 58 29.68 11.87 12.16
N LYS A 59 30.78 12.64 12.27
CA LYS A 59 31.57 13.17 11.15
C LYS A 59 30.72 13.89 10.10
N VAL A 60 29.87 14.81 10.52
CA VAL A 60 28.96 15.51 9.60
C VAL A 60 29.47 16.90 9.25
N ASP A 61 29.21 17.32 8.03
CA ASP A 61 29.37 18.72 7.61
C ASP A 61 28.00 19.37 7.60
N ILE A 62 27.80 20.37 8.46
CA ILE A 62 26.59 21.20 8.45
C ILE A 62 26.85 22.40 7.56
N CYS A 63 26.12 22.48 6.46
CA CYS A 63 26.20 23.56 5.49
C CYS A 63 25.02 24.49 5.70
N LYS A 64 25.23 25.47 6.58
CA LYS A 64 24.23 26.48 6.93
C LYS A 64 24.09 27.46 5.76
N MET A 65 22.87 27.61 5.24
CA MET A 65 22.65 28.51 4.11
C MET A 65 22.94 29.96 4.53
N ARG A 66 23.80 30.64 3.76
CA ARG A 66 24.04 32.07 3.91
C ARG A 66 22.78 32.81 3.43
N GLY A 67 22.37 33.84 4.16
CA GLY A 67 21.26 34.68 3.74
C GLY A 67 21.52 35.38 2.38
N PRO A 68 20.48 35.93 1.74
CA PRO A 68 20.55 36.53 0.41
C PRO A 68 21.54 37.72 0.29
N GLU A 69 22.01 38.27 1.41
CA GLU A 69 22.89 39.44 1.48
C GLU A 69 24.36 39.14 1.14
N ASP A 70 24.77 37.87 1.08
CA ASP A 70 26.18 37.44 0.94
C ASP A 70 26.58 36.99 -0.48
N MET A 71 25.74 37.22 -1.50
CA MET A 71 25.96 36.80 -2.90
C MET A 71 27.10 37.53 -3.65
N ARG A 72 27.96 38.29 -2.96
CA ARG A 72 29.09 39.03 -3.56
C ARG A 72 30.40 38.24 -3.62
N LEU A 73 30.40 36.98 -3.19
CA LEU A 73 31.59 36.14 -3.17
C LEU A 73 31.89 35.55 -4.58
N PRO A 74 33.16 35.48 -4.99
CA PRO A 74 33.55 34.95 -6.29
C PRO A 74 33.13 33.48 -6.45
N ALA A 75 32.65 33.11 -7.64
CA ALA A 75 32.23 31.75 -7.95
C ALA A 75 33.35 30.75 -7.62
N PRO A 76 33.08 29.69 -6.84
CA PRO A 76 34.08 28.68 -6.59
C PRO A 76 34.28 27.87 -7.87
N GLY A 77 35.55 27.60 -8.19
CA GLY A 77 35.88 26.41 -8.97
C GLY A 77 35.70 25.17 -8.08
N ASP A 78 35.35 24.06 -8.71
CA ASP A 78 35.20 22.69 -8.18
C ASP A 78 33.92 22.33 -7.40
N ASP A 79 33.33 21.21 -7.85
CA ASP A 79 32.83 19.97 -7.18
C ASP A 79 32.77 19.88 -5.64
N ARG A 80 32.70 21.00 -4.92
CA ARG A 80 32.59 21.01 -3.47
C ARG A 80 31.15 20.76 -3.07
N ARG A 81 31.00 19.70 -2.28
CA ARG A 81 29.77 19.24 -1.61
C ARG A 81 28.92 20.36 -0.98
N CYS A 82 29.57 21.40 -0.45
CA CYS A 82 28.95 22.64 -0.01
C CYS A 82 29.75 23.85 -0.50
N PRO A 83 29.28 24.56 -1.55
CA PRO A 83 29.94 25.76 -2.04
C PRO A 83 30.01 26.83 -0.95
N GLU A 84 31.22 27.26 -0.58
CA GLU A 84 31.45 28.26 0.48
C GLU A 84 30.80 29.63 0.17
N THR A 85 30.49 29.89 -1.09
CA THR A 85 29.75 31.08 -1.53
C THR A 85 28.29 31.08 -1.10
N LEU A 86 27.68 29.90 -0.96
CA LEU A 86 26.28 29.72 -0.59
C LEU A 86 26.11 29.27 0.86
N TYR A 87 27.14 28.62 1.40
CA TYR A 87 27.07 27.97 2.70
C TYR A 87 28.19 28.41 3.64
N GLU A 88 27.85 28.52 4.91
CA GLU A 88 28.82 28.43 6.01
C GLU A 88 28.96 26.96 6.38
N VAL A 89 30.16 26.41 6.19
CA VAL A 89 30.44 24.99 6.46
C VAL A 89 30.96 24.84 7.88
N LEU A 90 30.24 24.06 8.68
CA LEU A 90 30.52 23.79 10.08
C LEU A 90 30.76 22.28 10.24
N PRO A 91 32.02 21.81 10.16
CA PRO A 91 32.34 20.40 10.40
C PRO A 91 32.12 20.05 11.86
N GLN A 92 31.43 18.94 12.11
CA GLN A 92 31.13 18.40 13.44
C GLN A 92 31.61 16.97 13.54
N ALA A 93 32.45 16.68 14.53
CA ALA A 93 32.89 15.31 14.80
C ALA A 93 31.71 14.43 15.27
N GLU A 94 30.82 15.01 16.07
CA GLU A 94 29.62 14.39 16.61
C GLU A 94 28.60 15.49 16.89
N THR A 95 27.32 15.27 16.58
CA THR A 95 26.25 16.22 16.86
C THR A 95 24.92 15.51 17.03
N VAL A 96 24.02 16.09 17.85
CA VAL A 96 22.63 15.63 17.94
C VAL A 96 21.76 16.64 17.21
N LEU A 97 21.13 16.22 16.12
CA LEU A 97 20.12 17.01 15.43
C LEU A 97 18.75 16.73 16.04
N HIS A 98 18.18 17.75 16.66
CA HIS A 98 16.79 17.74 17.07
C HIS A 98 15.92 18.22 15.92
N TRP A 99 14.94 17.41 15.49
CA TRP A 99 13.96 17.79 14.48
C TRP A 99 12.60 18.12 15.12
N PRO A 100 12.25 19.40 15.30
CA PRO A 100 10.97 19.80 15.85
C PRO A 100 9.79 19.37 14.97
N PRO A 101 8.58 19.26 15.55
CA PRO A 101 7.35 19.08 14.78
C PRO A 101 7.23 20.04 13.60
N ASP A 102 6.65 19.54 12.52
CA ASP A 102 6.38 20.23 11.26
C ASP A 102 7.63 20.68 10.49
N THR A 103 8.83 20.35 10.98
CA THR A 103 10.05 20.45 10.18
C THR A 103 9.98 19.48 9.01
N ARG A 104 10.31 19.96 7.82
CA ARG A 104 10.31 19.15 6.60
C ARG A 104 11.71 19.04 6.06
N ILE A 105 12.16 17.81 5.83
CA ILE A 105 13.46 17.53 5.24
C ILE A 105 13.33 16.60 4.05
N GLY A 106 14.19 16.81 3.05
CA GLY A 106 14.52 15.82 2.05
C GLY A 106 15.71 15.00 2.52
N ILE A 107 15.71 13.71 2.23
CA ILE A 107 16.85 12.81 2.42
C ILE A 107 17.25 12.37 1.02
N ARG A 108 18.55 12.47 0.69
CA ARG A 108 19.09 12.05 -0.60
C ARG A 108 20.39 11.26 -0.41
N HIS A 109 20.56 10.22 -1.21
CA HIS A 109 21.80 9.46 -1.29
C HIS A 109 22.55 9.80 -2.58
N GLU A 110 23.76 10.36 -2.45
CA GLU A 110 24.58 10.77 -3.59
C GLU A 110 25.29 9.58 -4.28
N PRO A 111 25.74 9.73 -5.53
CA PRO A 111 26.65 8.76 -6.16
C PRO A 111 27.96 8.53 -5.43
N SER A 112 28.43 9.50 -4.65
CA SER A 112 29.61 9.36 -3.78
C SER A 112 29.38 8.41 -2.59
N GLY A 113 28.13 8.03 -2.30
CA GLY A 113 27.76 7.27 -1.11
C GLY A 113 27.39 8.14 0.09
N ASP A 114 27.51 9.47 -0.03
CA ASP A 114 27.13 10.39 1.04
C ASP A 114 25.60 10.43 1.21
N LEU A 115 25.15 10.58 2.45
CA LEU A 115 23.76 10.87 2.77
C LEU A 115 23.60 12.36 3.05
N ILE A 116 22.62 13.00 2.42
CA ILE A 116 22.34 14.42 2.55
C ILE A 116 20.94 14.62 3.10
N PHE A 117 20.83 15.39 4.18
CA PHE A 117 19.58 15.95 4.67
C PHE A 117 19.45 17.39 4.17
N ILE A 118 18.38 17.67 3.45
CA ILE A 118 18.06 18.97 2.87
C ILE A 118 16.92 19.58 3.67
N VAL A 119 17.12 20.73 4.29
CA VAL A 119 16.05 21.39 5.05
C VAL A 119 15.11 22.09 4.08
N LEU A 120 13.90 21.55 3.91
CA LEU A 120 12.88 22.07 2.98
C LEU A 120 11.94 23.06 3.66
N SER A 121 11.75 22.93 4.97
CA SER A 121 11.06 23.92 5.79
C SER A 121 11.60 23.80 7.21
N ALA A 122 12.05 24.93 7.77
CA ALA A 122 12.82 24.94 9.00
C ALA A 122 12.04 25.54 10.17
N ASN A 123 11.85 24.74 11.22
CA ASN A 123 11.58 25.21 12.58
C ASN A 123 12.78 24.94 13.52
N VAL A 124 13.93 24.59 12.95
CA VAL A 124 15.15 24.22 13.68
C VAL A 124 15.98 25.48 13.93
N PRO A 125 16.36 25.78 15.20
CA PRO A 125 17.30 26.85 15.50
C PRO A 125 18.60 26.69 14.71
N ASP A 126 19.11 27.80 14.17
CA ASP A 126 20.38 27.86 13.45
C ASP A 126 20.52 27.05 12.16
N LEU A 127 19.44 26.41 11.68
CA LEU A 127 19.43 25.65 10.44
C LEU A 127 18.28 26.13 9.53
N PRO A 128 18.46 27.26 8.80
CA PRO A 128 17.41 27.82 7.95
C PRO A 128 17.08 26.91 6.77
N GLU A 129 15.93 27.15 6.14
CA GLU A 129 15.53 26.49 4.89
C GLU A 129 16.63 26.59 3.83
N GLY A 130 16.85 25.50 3.09
CA GLY A 130 17.91 25.34 2.09
C GLY A 130 19.27 24.92 2.65
N SER A 131 19.42 24.87 3.98
CA SER A 131 20.62 24.29 4.61
C SER A 131 20.72 22.79 4.35
N LEU A 132 21.96 22.29 4.34
CA LEU A 132 22.27 20.89 4.11
C LEU A 132 22.99 20.32 5.33
N VAL A 133 22.68 19.08 5.70
CA VAL A 133 23.53 18.30 6.60
C VAL A 133 24.04 17.11 5.82
N MET A 134 25.35 16.97 5.77
CA MET A 134 26.01 15.95 4.98
C MET A 134 26.69 14.93 5.87
N VAL A 135 26.33 13.67 5.68
CA VAL A 135 26.95 12.52 6.33
C VAL A 135 27.82 11.82 5.28
N PRO A 136 29.16 11.86 5.41
CA PRO A 136 30.06 11.19 4.49
C PRO A 136 29.78 9.69 4.40
N ALA A 137 30.00 9.11 3.22
CA ALA A 137 29.74 7.68 2.95
C ALA A 137 30.34 6.74 4.02
N GLU A 138 31.58 7.00 4.46
CA GLU A 138 32.24 6.19 5.47
C GLU A 138 31.54 6.20 6.83
N ALA A 139 30.98 7.36 7.23
CA ALA A 139 30.26 7.52 8.49
C ALA A 139 28.83 6.96 8.37
N TRP A 140 28.17 7.19 7.23
CA TRP A 140 26.82 6.68 6.97
C TRP A 140 26.77 5.15 7.01
N GLN A 141 27.75 4.48 6.39
CA GLN A 141 27.81 3.02 6.33
C GLN A 141 28.05 2.35 7.70
N THR A 142 28.52 3.10 8.70
CA THR A 142 28.68 2.62 10.07
C THR A 142 27.58 3.09 11.01
N HIS A 143 26.62 3.86 10.49
CA HIS A 143 25.60 4.50 11.30
C HIS A 143 24.51 3.51 11.74
N GLY A 144 23.98 3.74 12.95
CA GLY A 144 22.77 3.06 13.42
C GLY A 144 21.49 3.58 12.72
N ALA A 145 20.36 2.97 13.07
CA ALA A 145 19.06 3.37 12.54
C ALA A 145 18.67 4.79 13.00
N LEU A 146 18.36 5.67 12.04
CA LEU A 146 17.83 7.01 12.29
C LEU A 146 16.31 6.92 12.45
N ALA A 147 15.86 6.70 13.69
CA ALA A 147 14.45 6.56 14.01
C ALA A 147 13.68 7.87 13.82
N PHE A 148 12.45 7.79 13.35
CA PHE A 148 11.59 8.96 13.16
C PHE A 148 10.13 8.67 13.49
N GLN A 149 9.42 9.74 13.82
CA GLN A 149 7.97 9.86 13.79
C GLN A 149 7.64 10.99 12.80
N ALA A 150 7.07 10.65 11.64
CA ALA A 150 6.88 11.61 10.55
C ALA A 150 5.75 11.19 9.59
N GLU A 151 5.26 12.15 8.82
CA GLU A 151 4.63 11.87 7.51
C GLU A 151 5.75 11.61 6.50
N VAL A 152 5.60 10.58 5.68
CA VAL A 152 6.68 10.09 4.81
C VAL A 152 6.23 10.00 3.36
N ARG A 153 7.05 10.56 2.47
CA ARG A 153 6.99 10.34 1.03
C ARG A 153 8.27 9.65 0.59
N ILE A 154 8.17 8.43 0.05
CA ILE A 154 9.31 7.64 -0.39
C ILE A 154 9.42 7.73 -1.90
N GLY A 155 10.59 8.10 -2.40
CA GLY A 155 10.85 8.22 -3.83
C GLY A 155 10.38 9.55 -4.43
N GLY A 156 11.06 9.97 -5.49
CA GLY A 156 10.68 11.07 -6.36
C GLY A 156 10.03 10.61 -7.66
N LEU A 157 9.31 11.53 -8.31
CA LEU A 157 8.76 11.31 -9.64
C LEU A 157 9.92 11.22 -10.63
N MET A 158 10.03 10.08 -11.32
CA MET A 158 11.05 9.91 -12.35
C MET A 158 10.84 10.92 -13.49
N ALA A 159 11.74 11.89 -13.56
CA ALA A 159 11.87 12.86 -14.63
C ALA A 159 13.36 13.00 -15.01
N THR A 160 13.65 13.65 -16.14
CA THR A 160 15.03 13.98 -16.51
C THR A 160 15.68 14.79 -15.40
N GLY A 161 16.74 14.25 -14.79
CA GLY A 161 17.46 14.89 -13.69
C GLY A 161 16.91 14.57 -12.29
N SER A 162 15.95 13.66 -12.13
CA SER A 162 15.55 13.16 -10.80
C SER A 162 16.63 12.26 -10.22
N GLU A 163 16.90 12.45 -8.93
CA GLU A 163 17.97 11.78 -8.18
C GLU A 163 17.43 11.00 -6.96
N ASP A 164 16.13 11.07 -6.72
CA ASP A 164 15.47 10.73 -5.46
C ASP A 164 14.50 9.55 -5.60
N TYR A 165 14.60 8.71 -6.63
CA TYR A 165 13.62 7.66 -6.92
C TYR A 165 13.70 6.42 -5.98
N LEU A 166 12.56 5.77 -5.77
CA LEU A 166 12.45 4.47 -5.13
C LEU A 166 13.07 3.40 -6.04
N MET A 167 13.91 2.53 -5.49
CA MET A 167 14.56 1.44 -6.25
C MET A 167 13.72 0.17 -6.22
N GLU A 168 13.30 -0.23 -5.03
CA GLU A 168 12.40 -1.36 -4.79
C GLU A 168 11.78 -1.28 -3.41
N GLY A 169 10.77 -2.09 -3.15
CA GLY A 169 10.21 -2.24 -1.82
C GLY A 169 9.01 -3.15 -1.78
N ARG A 170 8.37 -3.17 -0.62
CA ARG A 170 7.10 -3.87 -0.38
C ARG A 170 6.26 -3.09 0.61
N TRP A 171 4.96 -3.30 0.51
CA TRP A 171 4.01 -2.78 1.48
C TRP A 171 3.10 -3.89 1.98
N GLU A 172 2.64 -3.74 3.21
CA GLU A 172 1.65 -4.59 3.86
C GLU A 172 0.60 -3.71 4.55
N ALA A 173 -0.66 -3.92 4.22
CA ALA A 173 -1.77 -3.37 4.98
C ALA A 173 -2.16 -4.38 6.07
N ARG A 174 -2.18 -3.93 7.32
CA ARG A 174 -2.51 -4.74 8.49
C ARG A 174 -3.77 -4.21 9.16
N GLN A 175 -4.62 -5.14 9.60
CA GLN A 175 -5.87 -4.85 10.29
C GLN A 175 -5.97 -5.72 11.56
N SER A 176 -6.59 -5.21 12.62
CA SER A 176 -6.90 -6.04 13.78
C SER A 176 -7.92 -7.11 13.41
N GLY A 177 -7.53 -8.38 13.51
CA GLY A 177 -8.41 -9.51 13.25
C GLY A 177 -9.53 -9.63 14.30
N ILE A 178 -10.69 -10.15 13.90
CA ILE A 178 -11.86 -10.37 14.76
C ILE A 178 -11.57 -11.35 15.90
N ALA A 179 -10.75 -12.38 15.66
CA ALA A 179 -10.37 -13.33 16.70
C ALA A 179 -9.11 -12.92 17.45
N ALA A 180 -8.26 -12.10 16.82
CA ALA A 180 -7.15 -11.46 17.50
C ALA A 180 -7.68 -10.57 18.63
N SER A 181 -8.67 -9.71 18.37
CA SER A 181 -9.26 -8.85 19.41
C SER A 181 -9.82 -9.61 20.63
N LEU A 182 -10.17 -10.90 20.49
CA LEU A 182 -10.72 -11.73 21.57
C LEU A 182 -9.65 -12.43 22.44
N ARG A 183 -8.39 -12.61 21.98
CA ARG A 183 -7.37 -13.34 22.75
C ARG A 183 -5.92 -12.81 22.64
N ALA A 184 -5.56 -12.02 21.62
CA ALA A 184 -4.22 -11.44 21.45
C ALA A 184 -4.22 -10.29 20.42
N ASN A 185 -3.54 -9.17 20.68
CA ASN A 185 -3.40 -8.01 19.77
C ASN A 185 -2.59 -8.31 18.47
N VAL A 186 -2.96 -9.35 17.73
CA VAL A 186 -2.34 -9.77 16.47
C VAL A 186 -3.01 -9.00 15.32
N ALA A 187 -2.20 -8.38 14.47
CA ALA A 187 -2.69 -7.76 13.24
C ALA A 187 -2.58 -8.76 12.08
N GLU A 188 -3.66 -8.95 11.34
CA GLU A 188 -3.72 -9.78 10.13
C GLU A 188 -3.31 -8.94 8.92
N VAL A 189 -2.56 -9.53 7.98
CA VAL A 189 -2.22 -8.87 6.71
C VAL A 189 -3.39 -9.01 5.76
N VAL A 190 -4.03 -7.90 5.43
CA VAL A 190 -5.23 -7.85 4.57
C VAL A 190 -4.91 -7.43 3.13
N GLY A 191 -3.70 -6.94 2.89
CA GLY A 191 -3.22 -6.60 1.56
C GLY A 191 -1.70 -6.48 1.55
N SER A 192 -1.08 -6.81 0.42
CA SER A 192 0.36 -6.61 0.24
C SER A 192 0.70 -6.43 -1.23
N GLY A 193 1.86 -5.86 -1.50
CA GLY A 193 2.36 -5.70 -2.87
C GLY A 193 3.83 -5.31 -2.91
N ALA A 194 4.42 -5.47 -4.09
CA ALA A 194 5.77 -4.99 -4.37
C ALA A 194 5.73 -3.55 -4.90
N LEU A 195 6.75 -2.77 -4.54
CA LEU A 195 7.01 -1.43 -5.06
C LEU A 195 8.14 -1.54 -6.07
N SER A 196 7.92 -0.98 -7.26
CA SER A 196 8.86 -1.08 -8.38
C SER A 196 9.71 0.17 -8.50
N LEU A 197 10.87 0.04 -9.15
CA LEU A 197 11.72 1.17 -9.53
C LEU A 197 10.91 2.34 -10.10
N GLY A 198 11.18 3.54 -9.59
CA GLY A 198 10.59 4.77 -10.09
C GLY A 198 9.22 5.14 -9.54
N THR A 199 8.70 4.40 -8.57
CA THR A 199 7.45 4.76 -7.91
C THR A 199 7.67 5.79 -6.81
N THR A 200 6.71 6.71 -6.64
CA THR A 200 6.60 7.51 -5.42
C THR A 200 5.49 6.94 -4.57
N VAL A 201 5.70 6.88 -3.25
CA VAL A 201 4.75 6.29 -2.31
C VAL A 201 4.49 7.26 -1.17
N GLU A 202 3.22 7.43 -0.82
CA GLU A 202 2.74 8.27 0.28
C GLU A 202 1.56 7.59 0.99
N LEU A 203 1.43 7.80 2.30
CA LEU A 203 0.24 7.39 3.06
C LEU A 203 -0.72 8.56 3.22
N ILE A 204 -2.01 8.31 3.03
CA ILE A 204 -3.04 9.36 3.03
C ILE A 204 -4.20 9.01 3.97
N ASP A 205 -4.81 10.01 4.60
CA ASP A 205 -6.09 9.81 5.29
C ASP A 205 -7.22 9.78 4.25
N THR A 206 -7.95 8.67 4.20
CA THR A 206 -9.10 8.48 3.31
C THR A 206 -10.33 9.32 3.69
N ARG A 207 -10.32 9.94 4.87
CA ARG A 207 -11.34 10.91 5.32
C ARG A 207 -10.97 12.34 4.94
N ASP A 208 -9.79 12.55 4.34
CA ASP A 208 -9.29 13.87 3.92
C ASP A 208 -9.25 14.88 5.09
N THR A 209 -8.89 14.40 6.28
CA THR A 209 -8.59 15.31 7.39
C THR A 209 -7.23 15.95 7.11
N ALA A 210 -7.11 17.27 7.26
CA ALA A 210 -5.83 17.97 7.10
C ALA A 210 -4.72 17.49 8.08
N ALA A 211 -5.06 16.63 9.04
CA ALA A 211 -4.09 15.87 9.82
C ALA A 211 -3.53 14.73 8.95
N GLY A 212 -2.28 14.85 8.49
CA GLY A 212 -1.61 13.81 7.73
C GLY A 212 -1.36 12.53 8.55
N ILE A 213 -0.80 11.51 7.91
CA ILE A 213 -0.64 10.18 8.52
C ILE A 213 0.70 10.08 9.24
N VAL A 214 0.64 10.03 10.58
CA VAL A 214 1.80 9.78 11.42
C VAL A 214 2.30 8.35 11.20
N SER A 215 3.59 8.22 10.91
CA SER A 215 4.28 6.95 10.77
C SER A 215 5.51 6.90 11.67
N PHE A 216 5.77 5.74 12.25
CA PHE A 216 6.97 5.45 13.02
C PHE A 216 7.89 4.58 12.18
N GLY A 217 9.16 4.94 12.08
CA GLY A 217 10.07 4.22 11.23
C GLY A 217 11.52 4.52 11.52
N HIS A 218 12.38 4.07 10.61
CA HIS A 218 13.79 4.40 10.65
C HIS A 218 14.40 4.40 9.24
N VAL A 219 15.50 5.14 9.11
CA VAL A 219 16.37 5.12 7.94
C VAL A 219 17.68 4.44 8.31
N THR A 220 18.13 3.48 7.51
CA THR A 220 19.38 2.73 7.72
C THR A 220 20.22 2.69 6.45
N PRO A 221 21.56 2.55 6.58
CA PRO A 221 22.39 2.23 5.42
C PRO A 221 21.94 0.89 4.83
N THR A 222 22.17 0.71 3.53
CA THR A 222 21.97 -0.57 2.87
C THR A 222 22.88 -1.63 3.48
N VAL A 223 22.40 -2.87 3.58
CA VAL A 223 23.16 -3.98 4.19
C VAL A 223 24.45 -4.28 3.41
N SER A 224 24.42 -4.08 2.09
CA SER A 224 25.57 -4.29 1.21
C SER A 224 26.14 -2.95 0.72
N ARG A 225 27.47 -2.79 0.85
CA ARG A 225 28.20 -1.60 0.38
C ARG A 225 28.13 -1.38 -1.13
N ASP A 226 27.85 -2.46 -1.88
CA ASP A 226 27.74 -2.40 -3.34
C ASP A 226 26.34 -1.93 -3.80
N GLU A 227 25.38 -1.85 -2.87
CA GLU A 227 24.02 -1.41 -3.13
C GLU A 227 23.90 0.09 -2.88
N ARG A 228 23.34 0.81 -3.87
CA ARG A 228 23.10 2.24 -3.75
C ARG A 228 21.82 2.53 -2.97
N GLY A 229 21.80 3.67 -2.29
CA GLY A 229 20.63 4.20 -1.59
C GLY A 229 20.67 3.96 -0.10
N PHE A 230 19.50 4.06 0.51
CA PHE A 230 19.26 3.71 1.91
C PHE A 230 17.97 2.92 2.04
N ASP A 231 17.89 2.15 3.11
CA ASP A 231 16.68 1.41 3.46
C ASP A 231 15.83 2.28 4.40
N ILE A 232 14.54 2.35 4.11
CA ILE A 232 13.54 2.99 4.96
C ILE A 232 12.45 1.98 5.28
N GLU A 233 12.21 1.77 6.57
CA GLU A 233 11.11 0.97 7.07
C GLU A 233 10.21 1.83 7.96
N LEU A 234 8.90 1.76 7.74
CA LEU A 234 7.92 2.49 8.52
C LEU A 234 6.67 1.66 8.79
N LEU A 235 5.98 2.02 9.86
CA LEU A 235 4.67 1.54 10.26
C LEU A 235 3.79 2.76 10.58
N SER A 236 2.67 2.88 9.88
CA SER A 236 1.70 3.95 10.15
C SER A 236 0.92 3.70 11.44
N GLU A 237 0.45 4.78 12.06
CA GLU A 237 -0.61 4.68 13.06
C GLU A 237 -1.85 3.99 12.48
N ARG A 238 -2.64 3.37 13.37
CA ARG A 238 -3.92 2.80 13.00
C ARG A 238 -4.91 3.92 12.73
N GLY A 239 -5.55 3.87 11.57
CA GLY A 239 -6.56 4.85 11.21
C GLY A 239 -7.20 4.56 9.87
N SER A 240 -7.88 5.56 9.31
CA SER A 240 -8.50 5.48 7.99
C SER A 240 -7.46 5.73 6.90
N VAL A 241 -6.42 4.90 6.83
CA VAL A 241 -5.24 5.09 5.97
C VAL A 241 -5.41 4.37 4.63
N ALA A 242 -4.88 4.96 3.56
CA ALA A 242 -4.63 4.29 2.28
C ALA A 242 -3.20 4.56 1.78
N LEU A 243 -2.72 3.68 0.91
CA LEU A 243 -1.45 3.84 0.23
C LEU A 243 -1.66 4.48 -1.13
N ARG A 244 -1.03 5.63 -1.38
CA ARG A 244 -1.03 6.31 -2.67
C ARG A 244 0.30 6.06 -3.37
N VAL A 245 0.24 5.54 -4.61
CA VAL A 245 1.42 5.17 -5.40
C VAL A 245 1.36 5.85 -6.76
N TRP A 246 2.37 6.65 -7.06
CA TRP A 246 2.59 7.17 -8.41
C TRP A 246 3.54 6.25 -9.14
N HIS A 247 3.13 5.75 -10.30
CA HIS A 247 3.99 4.97 -11.17
C HIS A 247 4.53 5.85 -12.29
N PHE A 248 5.79 5.61 -12.68
CA PHE A 248 6.37 6.26 -13.85
C PHE A 248 5.49 6.03 -15.09
N GLY A 249 5.14 7.12 -15.77
CA GLY A 249 4.32 7.12 -16.98
C GLY A 249 2.81 7.18 -16.76
N LEU A 250 2.32 7.12 -15.51
CA LEU A 250 0.92 7.40 -15.18
C LEU A 250 0.76 8.84 -14.70
N GLN A 251 -0.33 9.50 -15.10
CA GLN A 251 -0.63 10.87 -14.66
C GLN A 251 -1.36 10.91 -13.31
N GLU A 252 -2.13 9.87 -13.00
CA GLU A 252 -2.89 9.76 -11.76
C GLU A 252 -2.29 8.69 -10.86
N PRO A 253 -2.21 8.92 -9.54
CA PRO A 253 -1.76 7.90 -8.61
C PRO A 253 -2.77 6.77 -8.49
N THR A 254 -2.26 5.55 -8.28
CA THR A 254 -3.08 4.42 -7.85
C THR A 254 -3.24 4.46 -6.33
N ILE A 255 -4.47 4.33 -5.86
CA ILE A 255 -4.77 4.27 -4.43
C ILE A 255 -5.07 2.82 -4.07
N PHE A 256 -4.23 2.23 -3.22
CA PHE A 256 -4.47 0.92 -2.64
C PHE A 256 -5.21 1.07 -1.31
N ARG A 257 -6.43 0.56 -1.29
CA ARG A 257 -7.29 0.51 -0.11
C ARG A 257 -7.96 -0.87 -0.06
N PRO A 258 -7.46 -1.82 0.75
CA PRO A 258 -8.06 -3.14 0.86
C PRO A 258 -9.54 -3.04 1.15
N ASP A 259 -10.34 -3.77 0.37
CA ASP A 259 -11.79 -3.78 0.51
C ASP A 259 -12.26 -4.88 1.48
N TRP A 260 -13.57 -5.02 1.67
CA TRP A 260 -14.12 -6.05 2.55
C TRP A 260 -13.89 -7.47 1.99
N MET A 261 -13.74 -7.62 0.67
CA MET A 261 -13.49 -8.92 0.04
C MET A 261 -12.05 -9.36 0.31
N ASP A 262 -11.10 -8.43 0.29
CA ASP A 262 -9.71 -8.66 0.70
C ASP A 262 -9.64 -9.13 2.17
N VAL A 263 -10.42 -8.50 3.06
CA VAL A 263 -10.52 -8.90 4.48
C VAL A 263 -11.12 -10.30 4.64
N VAL A 264 -12.21 -10.60 3.93
CA VAL A 264 -12.85 -11.94 4.01
C VAL A 264 -11.93 -13.03 3.49
N SER A 265 -11.19 -12.78 2.40
CA SER A 265 -10.29 -13.76 1.80
C SER A 265 -8.99 -13.99 2.59
N SER A 266 -8.53 -12.97 3.33
CA SER A 266 -7.32 -13.04 4.15
C SER A 266 -7.56 -13.60 5.55
N SER A 267 -8.80 -13.59 6.06
CA SER A 267 -9.12 -14.10 7.41
C SER A 267 -9.42 -15.61 7.42
N PRO A 268 -8.57 -16.45 8.05
CA PRO A 268 -8.79 -17.90 8.10
C PRO A 268 -10.12 -18.30 8.77
N ILE A 269 -10.60 -17.48 9.70
CA ILE A 269 -11.82 -17.74 10.46
C ILE A 269 -13.06 -17.45 9.63
N LEU A 270 -13.06 -16.35 8.86
CA LEU A 270 -14.16 -16.06 7.95
C LEU A 270 -14.27 -17.14 6.86
N VAL A 271 -13.12 -17.62 6.36
CA VAL A 271 -13.08 -18.77 5.46
C VAL A 271 -13.61 -20.04 6.14
N ALA A 272 -13.26 -20.30 7.40
CA ALA A 272 -13.74 -21.46 8.16
C ALA A 272 -15.23 -21.41 8.51
N LEU A 273 -15.83 -20.22 8.62
CA LEU A 273 -17.26 -20.04 8.87
C LEU A 273 -18.11 -20.46 7.67
N GLY A 274 -17.60 -20.38 6.43
CA GLY A 274 -18.32 -20.79 5.22
C GLY A 274 -18.82 -22.25 5.28
N PRO A 275 -17.94 -23.24 5.51
CA PRO A 275 -18.34 -24.64 5.71
C PRO A 275 -19.32 -24.84 6.88
N LEU A 276 -19.18 -24.07 7.97
CA LEU A 276 -20.06 -24.17 9.13
C LEU A 276 -21.48 -23.68 8.80
N VAL A 277 -21.60 -22.58 8.05
CA VAL A 277 -22.88 -22.10 7.52
C VAL A 277 -23.49 -23.12 6.55
N ALA A 278 -22.68 -23.70 5.66
CA ALA A 278 -23.13 -24.74 4.73
C ALA A 278 -23.62 -26.00 5.48
N LEU A 279 -22.93 -26.40 6.55
CA LEU A 279 -23.34 -27.52 7.41
C LEU A 279 -24.66 -27.23 8.11
N VAL A 280 -24.82 -26.03 8.70
CA VAL A 280 -26.08 -25.61 9.34
C VAL A 280 -27.22 -25.59 8.31
N ALA A 281 -26.99 -25.04 7.12
CA ALA A 281 -27.97 -25.04 6.04
C ALA A 281 -28.36 -26.47 5.61
N GLY A 282 -27.38 -27.37 5.47
CA GLY A 282 -27.61 -28.77 5.14
C GLY A 282 -28.39 -29.52 6.22
N LEU A 283 -28.07 -29.29 7.50
CA LEU A 283 -28.82 -29.85 8.63
C LEU A 283 -30.26 -29.36 8.67
N VAL A 284 -30.48 -28.08 8.37
CA VAL A 284 -31.83 -27.51 8.25
C VAL A 284 -32.61 -28.16 7.11
N GLU A 285 -32.00 -28.30 5.92
CA GLU A 285 -32.64 -28.94 4.77
C GLU A 285 -32.99 -30.41 5.06
N LEU A 286 -32.10 -31.14 5.73
CA LEU A 286 -32.34 -32.52 6.16
C LEU A 286 -33.51 -32.60 7.14
N MET A 287 -33.56 -31.74 8.16
CA MET A 287 -34.68 -31.71 9.10
C MET A 287 -36.01 -31.38 8.42
N VAL A 288 -36.01 -30.45 7.46
CA VAL A 288 -37.19 -30.13 6.65
C VAL A 288 -37.63 -31.36 5.84
N LYS A 289 -36.71 -32.06 5.17
CA LYS A 289 -37.02 -33.27 4.38
C LYS A 289 -37.54 -34.43 5.23
N VAL A 290 -36.89 -34.72 6.36
CA VAL A 290 -37.33 -35.77 7.30
C VAL A 290 -38.73 -35.46 7.85
N ARG A 291 -38.99 -34.20 8.19
CA ARG A 291 -40.29 -33.77 8.73
C ARG A 291 -41.38 -33.67 7.66
N ALA A 292 -41.01 -33.34 6.42
CA ALA A 292 -41.91 -33.39 5.26
C ALA A 292 -42.29 -34.83 4.87
N GLY A 293 -41.59 -35.83 5.42
CA GLY A 293 -42.05 -37.20 5.57
C GLY A 293 -42.47 -37.85 4.27
N GLY A 294 -41.51 -38.46 3.55
CA GLY A 294 -41.70 -39.68 2.75
C GLY A 294 -43.03 -39.85 2.02
N ARG A 295 -43.64 -38.80 1.46
CA ARG A 295 -44.78 -38.97 0.56
C ARG A 295 -44.18 -39.62 -0.69
N PRO A 296 -44.51 -40.88 -1.01
CA PRO A 296 -44.11 -41.44 -2.28
C PRO A 296 -44.59 -40.46 -3.35
N VAL A 297 -43.70 -40.18 -4.32
CA VAL A 297 -44.13 -39.59 -5.58
C VAL A 297 -45.34 -40.42 -6.00
N PRO A 298 -46.56 -39.85 -6.11
CA PRO A 298 -47.70 -40.63 -6.53
C PRO A 298 -47.29 -41.26 -7.86
N ALA A 299 -47.37 -42.59 -7.91
CA ALA A 299 -47.06 -43.33 -9.12
C ALA A 299 -47.77 -42.63 -10.27
N SER A 300 -47.00 -42.29 -11.32
CA SER A 300 -47.56 -41.66 -12.50
C SER A 300 -48.83 -42.42 -12.87
N PRO A 301 -49.99 -41.76 -12.98
CA PRO A 301 -51.25 -42.45 -13.24
C PRO A 301 -51.04 -43.36 -14.44
N ALA A 302 -51.45 -44.63 -14.30
CA ALA A 302 -51.40 -45.58 -15.39
C ALA A 302 -52.05 -44.92 -16.62
N PRO A 303 -51.44 -45.02 -17.80
CA PRO A 303 -52.01 -44.44 -19.02
C PRO A 303 -53.44 -44.96 -19.18
N ASP A 304 -54.38 -44.03 -19.25
CA ASP A 304 -55.80 -44.31 -19.43
C ASP A 304 -56.00 -45.05 -20.76
N PRO A 305 -56.49 -46.30 -20.78
CA PRO A 305 -56.70 -47.05 -22.02
C PRO A 305 -57.81 -46.45 -22.91
N SER A 306 -58.47 -45.37 -22.46
CA SER A 306 -59.57 -44.72 -23.18
C SER A 306 -59.13 -43.66 -24.18
N VAL A 307 -57.84 -43.32 -24.27
CA VAL A 307 -57.36 -42.28 -25.20
C VAL A 307 -56.82 -42.92 -26.48
N PRO A 308 -57.51 -42.79 -27.63
CA PRO A 308 -56.96 -43.26 -28.90
C PRO A 308 -55.67 -42.48 -29.21
N GLU A 309 -54.60 -43.23 -29.47
CA GLU A 309 -53.32 -42.75 -29.98
C GLU A 309 -53.55 -41.87 -31.21
N THR A 310 -53.58 -40.55 -31.02
CA THR A 310 -53.39 -39.61 -32.11
C THR A 310 -51.90 -39.37 -32.23
N GLY A 311 -51.31 -40.06 -33.21
CA GLY A 311 -49.89 -39.97 -33.53
C GLY A 311 -49.47 -38.52 -33.75
N GLN A 312 -48.55 -38.05 -32.92
CA GLN A 312 -47.65 -36.96 -33.26
C GLN A 312 -46.22 -37.37 -32.97
N SER A 313 -45.60 -37.92 -34.00
CA SER A 313 -44.16 -38.03 -34.17
C SER A 313 -43.53 -36.63 -34.20
N VAL A 314 -43.14 -36.09 -33.04
CA VAL A 314 -42.26 -34.91 -33.00
C VAL A 314 -40.81 -35.39 -32.96
N ARG A 315 -40.15 -35.18 -34.11
CA ARG A 315 -38.76 -35.51 -34.39
C ARG A 315 -37.81 -34.89 -33.35
N LEU A 316 -36.91 -35.75 -32.90
CA LEU A 316 -35.57 -35.45 -32.38
C LEU A 316 -34.93 -34.23 -33.06
N ARG A 317 -34.59 -33.20 -32.27
CA ARG A 317 -33.51 -32.27 -32.62
C ARG A 317 -32.42 -32.34 -31.55
N LYS A 318 -31.48 -33.26 -31.76
CA LYS A 318 -30.16 -33.25 -31.11
C LYS A 318 -29.47 -31.93 -31.48
N SER A 319 -29.32 -31.03 -30.51
CA SER A 319 -28.39 -29.90 -30.62
C SER A 319 -27.20 -30.18 -29.72
N GLY A 320 -26.20 -30.86 -30.28
CA GLY A 320 -24.86 -30.90 -29.72
C GLY A 320 -24.14 -29.58 -29.97
N LYS A 321 -23.63 -28.96 -28.91
CA LYS A 321 -22.49 -28.04 -28.93
C LYS A 321 -21.65 -28.40 -27.71
N SER A 322 -20.69 -29.31 -27.85
CA SER A 322 -19.33 -29.09 -28.36
C SER A 322 -18.54 -28.08 -27.53
N LYS A 323 -17.60 -28.62 -26.76
CA LYS A 323 -16.48 -27.94 -26.10
C LYS A 323 -15.50 -27.37 -27.15
N ALA A 324 -15.03 -26.15 -26.92
CA ALA A 324 -13.73 -25.59 -27.35
C ALA A 324 -13.52 -24.37 -26.43
N ARG A 325 -12.54 -24.25 -25.52
CA ARG A 325 -11.07 -24.36 -25.61
C ARG A 325 -10.46 -23.52 -26.74
N GLN A 326 -10.06 -22.30 -26.42
CA GLN A 326 -9.02 -21.46 -27.03
C GLN A 326 -8.80 -20.27 -26.06
N ASN A 327 -7.77 -20.22 -25.24
CA ASN A 327 -6.36 -19.89 -25.52
C ASN A 327 -6.14 -18.69 -26.45
N SER A 328 -5.53 -17.65 -25.85
CA SER A 328 -4.44 -16.82 -26.39
C SER A 328 -4.69 -15.87 -27.57
N ALA A 329 -4.59 -14.56 -27.29
CA ALA A 329 -3.91 -13.54 -28.11
C ALA A 329 -3.89 -12.22 -27.31
N ALA A 330 -2.82 -11.82 -26.63
CA ALA A 330 -1.63 -11.19 -27.21
C ALA A 330 -1.97 -10.23 -28.37
N ARG A 331 -2.18 -8.94 -28.04
CA ARG A 331 -2.21 -7.87 -29.05
C ARG A 331 -0.82 -7.22 -29.15
N PRO A 332 -0.30 -7.03 -30.38
CA PRO A 332 1.02 -6.46 -30.60
C PRO A 332 0.98 -4.92 -30.56
N TYR A 333 1.94 -4.38 -29.84
CA TYR A 333 2.82 -3.27 -30.21
C TYR A 333 2.44 -2.47 -31.47
N ARG A 334 1.90 -1.25 -31.29
CA ARG A 334 1.81 -0.23 -32.35
C ARG A 334 2.98 0.75 -32.19
N LYS A 335 4.04 0.54 -32.99
CA LYS A 335 5.09 1.54 -33.23
C LYS A 335 4.49 2.72 -34.00
N THR A 336 4.30 3.85 -33.35
CA THR A 336 4.24 5.14 -34.05
C THR A 336 5.63 5.76 -34.02
N SER A 337 6.33 5.59 -35.15
CA SER A 337 7.50 6.37 -35.51
C SER A 337 7.06 7.79 -35.86
N SER A 338 7.42 8.78 -35.04
CA SER A 338 7.51 10.17 -35.49
C SER A 338 8.97 10.60 -35.44
N ARG A 339 9.44 11.07 -36.60
CA ARG A 339 10.79 11.51 -36.91
C ARG A 339 11.23 12.71 -36.05
N PRO A 340 12.56 12.92 -35.91
CA PRO A 340 13.12 14.06 -35.22
C PRO A 340 13.05 15.32 -36.10
N ALA A 341 12.52 16.41 -35.53
CA ALA A 341 12.68 17.74 -36.09
C ALA A 341 14.10 18.25 -35.80
N ARG A 342 14.79 18.55 -36.89
CA ARG A 342 16.18 18.95 -37.01
C ARG A 342 16.32 20.45 -36.72
N ARG A 343 17.32 20.80 -35.91
CA ARG A 343 18.12 22.05 -35.87
C ARG A 343 17.45 23.36 -36.31
N ARG A 344 17.56 24.37 -35.46
CA ARG A 344 18.26 25.62 -35.84
C ARG A 344 19.02 26.22 -34.66
N ARG A 345 20.35 26.18 -34.79
CA ARG A 345 21.31 27.07 -34.13
C ARG A 345 21.10 28.48 -34.69
N SER A 346 21.12 29.47 -33.81
CA SER A 346 21.63 30.81 -34.12
C SER A 346 22.03 31.47 -32.80
N SER A 347 23.33 31.45 -32.53
CA SER A 347 24.08 32.53 -31.89
C SER A 347 24.92 33.15 -33.02
N PRO A 348 25.51 34.35 -32.92
CA PRO A 348 25.84 35.13 -31.72
C PRO A 348 24.71 35.99 -31.18
#